data_AF-A0A812TFC3-F1
#
_entry.id   AF-A0A812TFC3-F1
#
_cell.length_a   1.000
_cell.length_b   1.000
_cell.length_c   1.000
_cell.angle_alpha   90.00
_cell.angle_beta   90.00
_cell.angle_gamma   90.00
#
_symmetry.space_group_name_H-M   'P 1'
#
loop_
_entity.id
_entity.type
_entity.pdbx_description
1 polymer ?
#
loop_
_entity_poly.entity_id
_entity_poly.type
_entity_poly.pdbx_seq_one_letter_code
_entity_poly.pdbx_strand_id
1 'polypeptide(L)'
;MDKCTQCNKCSLICPHAAVRPFLMTNQELGKAPAAFKDGSRAAIGGGVLDNYQYRIQVSPWDCTGCELCVRICPADALSLKPAAEMIQQEEPNWNFAITLPDRGEEIDKTTAFKQRRDYLAMQVEAALTDESVPMSEELRQALKQYLVMRQEQMHDLLLPRGRSIYHQIMEKLVPLLEKDRHAHPKIKALYDLLLSCMT
;
A
#
# COMPACT_ATOMS: atom_id res chain seq x y z
N MET A 1 12.08 8.32 -11.91
CA MET A 1 10.96 7.42 -11.53
C MET A 1 11.37 5.96 -11.41
N ASP A 2 12.54 5.59 -11.92
CA ASP A 2 13.01 4.19 -11.99
C ASP A 2 13.11 3.51 -10.63
N LYS A 3 13.53 4.24 -9.59
CA LYS A 3 13.62 3.74 -8.21
C LYS A 3 12.28 3.61 -7.48
N CYS A 4 11.23 4.26 -7.96
CA CYS A 4 9.96 4.28 -7.24
C CYS A 4 9.44 2.84 -7.08
N THR A 5 8.67 2.55 -6.03
CA THR A 5 8.05 1.22 -5.82
C THR A 5 6.53 1.26 -5.83
N GLN A 6 5.91 2.38 -6.25
CA GLN A 6 4.44 2.61 -6.25
C GLN A 6 3.76 2.28 -4.91
N CYS A 7 4.47 2.54 -3.80
CA CYS A 7 3.94 2.27 -2.46
C CYS A 7 3.16 3.44 -1.86
N ASN A 8 3.06 4.55 -2.59
CA ASN A 8 2.50 5.89 -2.30
C ASN A 8 2.56 6.40 -0.84
N LYS A 9 3.53 5.93 -0.05
CA LYS A 9 3.84 6.44 1.30
C LYS A 9 4.11 7.94 1.30
N CYS A 10 4.74 8.44 0.23
CA CYS A 10 4.98 9.87 0.03
C CYS A 10 3.69 10.69 0.01
N SER A 11 2.62 10.16 -0.58
CA SER A 11 1.31 10.81 -0.61
C SER A 11 0.61 10.73 0.74
N LEU A 12 0.67 9.56 1.39
CA LEU A 12 0.09 9.33 2.71
C LEU A 12 0.66 10.28 3.77
N ILE A 13 1.97 10.53 3.76
CA ILE A 13 2.62 11.36 4.78
C ILE A 13 2.49 12.87 4.51
N CYS A 14 2.06 13.27 3.32
CA CYS A 14 2.06 14.68 2.95
C CYS A 14 0.92 15.42 3.68
N PRO A 15 1.22 16.37 4.59
CA PRO A 15 0.18 17.04 5.39
C PRO A 15 -0.66 18.04 4.58
N HIS A 16 -0.23 18.37 3.36
CA HIS A 16 -0.89 19.36 2.49
C HIS A 16 -1.47 18.72 1.21
N ALA A 17 -1.43 17.39 1.10
CA ALA A 17 -1.79 16.69 -0.13
C ALA A 17 -1.08 17.23 -1.39
N ALA A 18 0.14 17.75 -1.25
CA ALA A 18 0.90 18.34 -2.35
C ALA A 18 1.59 17.28 -3.24
N VAL A 19 1.70 16.03 -2.80
CA VAL A 19 2.21 14.91 -3.61
C VAL A 19 1.17 13.81 -3.69
N ARG A 20 0.78 13.43 -4.91
CA ARG A 20 -0.34 12.52 -5.17
C ARG A 20 0.03 11.45 -6.21
N PRO A 21 -0.48 10.21 -6.06
CA PRO A 21 -0.44 9.24 -7.13
C PRO A 21 -1.54 9.52 -8.15
N PHE A 22 -1.21 9.33 -9.42
CA PHE A 22 -2.17 9.39 -10.52
C PHE A 22 -2.10 8.11 -11.33
N LEU A 23 -3.27 7.67 -11.79
CA LEU A 23 -3.43 6.54 -12.70
C LEU A 23 -4.10 7.01 -13.98
N MET A 24 -3.53 6.62 -15.12
CA MET A 24 -4.04 7.01 -16.43
C MET A 24 -3.92 5.88 -17.43
N THR A 25 -4.86 5.79 -18.36
CA THR A 25 -4.78 4.84 -19.46
C THR A 25 -3.68 5.24 -20.44
N ASN A 26 -3.25 4.30 -21.31
CA ASN A 26 -2.30 4.64 -22.38
C ASN A 26 -2.84 5.74 -23.32
N GLN A 27 -4.16 5.81 -23.54
CA GLN A 27 -4.77 6.84 -24.37
C GLN A 27 -4.68 8.23 -23.72
N GLU A 28 -4.94 8.31 -22.42
CA GLU A 28 -4.80 9.55 -21.64
C GLU A 28 -3.34 9.97 -21.57
N LEU A 29 -2.43 9.03 -21.32
CA LEU A 29 -0.99 9.29 -21.32
C LEU A 29 -0.53 9.85 -22.68
N GLY A 30 -1.13 9.41 -23.80
CA GLY A 30 -0.88 9.94 -25.13
C GLY A 30 -1.09 11.46 -25.27
N LYS A 31 -1.99 12.04 -24.46
CA LYS A 31 -2.29 13.49 -24.43
C LYS A 31 -1.40 14.28 -23.47
N ALA A 32 -0.61 13.60 -22.64
CA ALA A 32 0.20 14.23 -21.61
C ALA A 32 1.42 14.97 -22.20
N PRO A 33 1.98 15.96 -21.47
CA PRO A 33 3.27 16.57 -21.77
C PRO A 33 4.39 15.53 -21.85
N ALA A 34 5.47 15.82 -22.61
CA ALA A 34 6.60 14.91 -22.78
C ALA A 34 7.22 14.48 -21.43
N ALA A 35 7.51 15.44 -20.54
CA ALA A 35 8.07 15.16 -19.22
C ALA A 35 7.14 14.30 -18.33
N PHE A 36 5.81 14.46 -18.48
CA PHE A 36 4.84 13.63 -17.78
C PHE A 36 4.89 12.18 -18.29
N LYS A 37 4.98 11.98 -19.62
CA LYS A 37 5.13 10.67 -20.26
C LYS A 37 6.40 9.97 -19.81
N ASP A 38 7.53 10.66 -19.88
CA ASP A 38 8.85 10.10 -19.57
C ASP A 38 8.98 9.69 -18.10
N GLY A 39 8.28 10.37 -17.20
CA GLY A 39 8.21 10.00 -15.80
C GLY A 39 6.92 9.27 -15.42
N SER A 40 6.25 8.60 -16.35
CA SER A 40 5.17 7.64 -16.08
C SER A 40 5.64 6.23 -16.38
N ARG A 41 5.03 5.23 -15.74
CA ARG A 41 5.37 3.81 -15.95
C ARG A 41 4.18 2.91 -15.68
N ALA A 42 4.23 1.66 -16.14
CA ALA A 42 3.15 0.71 -15.93
C ALA A 42 2.80 0.61 -14.43
N ALA A 43 1.51 0.66 -14.11
CA ALA A 43 1.04 0.46 -12.75
C ALA A 43 1.35 -0.97 -12.30
N ILE A 44 1.66 -1.15 -11.01
CA ILE A 44 1.88 -2.47 -10.41
C ILE A 44 0.74 -2.80 -9.46
N GLY A 45 0.33 -4.07 -9.41
CA GLY A 45 -0.69 -4.54 -8.48
C GLY A 45 -1.61 -5.64 -9.02
N GLY A 46 -1.56 -5.88 -10.34
CA GLY A 46 -2.36 -6.90 -11.02
C GLY A 46 -3.82 -6.49 -11.23
N GLY A 47 -4.50 -7.21 -12.12
CA GLY A 47 -5.95 -7.10 -12.31
C GLY A 47 -6.33 -5.80 -13.02
N VAL A 48 -7.21 -5.00 -12.42
CA VAL A 48 -7.68 -3.72 -13.02
C VAL A 48 -6.51 -2.76 -13.26
N LEU A 49 -5.48 -2.79 -12.41
CA LEU A 49 -4.31 -1.92 -12.49
C LEU A 49 -3.42 -2.20 -13.72
N ASP A 50 -3.46 -3.39 -14.31
CA ASP A 50 -2.61 -3.75 -15.46
C ASP A 50 -2.93 -2.91 -16.72
N ASN A 51 -4.11 -2.27 -16.74
CA ASN A 51 -4.55 -1.38 -17.83
C ASN A 51 -4.08 0.06 -17.65
N TYR A 52 -3.38 0.37 -16.56
CA TYR A 52 -3.04 1.73 -16.17
C TYR A 52 -1.53 1.99 -16.16
N GLN A 53 -1.21 3.25 -16.40
CA GLN A 53 0.08 3.89 -16.16
C GLN A 53 -0.03 4.64 -14.84
N TYR A 54 1.10 4.74 -14.15
CA TYR A 54 1.23 5.29 -12.82
C TYR A 54 2.29 6.38 -12.79
N ARG A 55 1.99 7.47 -12.10
CA ARG A 55 2.94 8.54 -11.79
C ARG A 55 2.68 9.14 -10.42
N ILE A 56 3.76 9.43 -9.67
CA ILE A 56 3.70 10.37 -8.55
C ILE A 56 3.89 11.77 -9.12
N GLN A 57 2.96 12.67 -8.84
CA GLN A 57 3.05 14.06 -9.25
C GLN A 57 2.97 14.98 -8.04
N VAL A 58 3.84 15.99 -8.02
CA VAL A 58 3.87 17.04 -7.00
C VAL A 58 3.17 18.28 -7.54
N SER A 59 2.35 18.93 -6.72
CA SER A 59 1.88 20.30 -6.91
C SER A 59 3.01 21.24 -6.51
N PRO A 60 3.68 21.90 -7.46
CA PRO A 60 4.81 22.75 -7.12
C PRO A 60 4.39 24.03 -6.38
N TRP A 61 3.12 24.45 -6.53
CA TRP A 61 2.57 25.64 -5.88
C TRP A 61 2.10 25.37 -4.44
N ASP A 62 1.65 24.15 -4.14
CA ASP A 62 1.16 23.78 -2.79
C ASP A 62 2.25 23.12 -1.92
N CYS A 63 3.40 22.77 -2.51
CA CYS A 63 4.49 22.13 -1.79
C CYS A 63 5.19 23.13 -0.85
N THR A 64 5.22 22.83 0.44
CA THR A 64 5.89 23.67 1.46
C THR A 64 7.35 23.30 1.71
N GLY A 65 7.89 22.28 1.02
CA GLY A 65 9.28 21.87 1.18
C GLY A 65 9.64 21.16 2.49
N CYS A 66 8.66 20.62 3.24
CA CYS A 66 8.89 19.96 4.54
C CYS A 66 9.66 18.62 4.52
N GLU A 67 10.02 18.11 3.34
CA GLU A 67 10.78 16.87 3.10
C GLU A 67 10.21 15.55 3.64
N LEU A 68 9.04 15.53 4.26
CA LEU A 68 8.46 14.30 4.84
C LEU A 68 8.32 13.18 3.81
N CYS A 69 7.90 13.52 2.59
CA CYS A 69 7.77 12.57 1.49
C CYS A 69 9.12 11.98 1.03
N VAL A 70 10.20 12.75 1.13
CA VAL A 70 11.56 12.29 0.83
C VAL A 70 12.03 11.33 1.91
N ARG A 71 11.89 11.70 3.18
CA ARG A 71 12.36 10.91 4.33
C ARG A 71 11.64 9.58 4.50
N ILE A 72 10.35 9.51 4.18
CA ILE A 72 9.58 8.25 4.28
C ILE A 72 9.82 7.31 3.10
N CYS A 73 10.45 7.79 2.01
CA CYS A 73 10.60 7.02 0.79
C CYS A 73 11.55 5.84 1.03
N PRO A 74 11.08 4.58 0.96
CA PRO A 74 11.95 3.43 1.23
C PRO A 74 12.95 3.14 0.11
N ALA A 75 12.86 3.85 -1.02
CA ALA A 75 13.63 3.59 -2.23
C ALA A 75 14.41 4.82 -2.73
N ASP A 76 14.45 5.90 -1.93
CA ASP A 76 15.15 7.15 -2.27
C ASP A 76 14.85 7.65 -3.68
N ALA A 77 13.56 7.60 -4.05
CA ALA A 77 13.07 7.96 -5.38
C ALA A 77 12.67 9.45 -5.50
N LEU A 78 12.71 10.19 -4.39
CA LEU A 78 12.36 11.60 -4.31
C LEU A 78 13.56 12.39 -3.78
N SER A 79 13.74 13.60 -4.28
CA SER A 79 14.75 14.55 -3.79
C SER A 79 14.19 15.96 -3.85
N LEU A 80 14.54 16.81 -2.89
CA LEU A 80 14.20 18.22 -2.97
C LEU A 80 15.12 18.98 -3.92
N LYS A 81 14.51 19.95 -4.60
CA LYS A 81 15.13 20.84 -5.58
C LYS A 81 14.60 22.26 -5.36
N PRO A 82 15.30 23.29 -5.84
CA PRO A 82 14.84 24.68 -5.72
C PRO A 82 13.43 24.87 -6.30
N ALA A 83 12.56 25.54 -5.55
CA ALA A 83 11.15 25.68 -5.92
C ALA A 83 10.94 26.37 -7.27
N ALA A 84 11.70 27.43 -7.58
CA ALA A 84 11.57 28.15 -8.84
C ALA A 84 11.81 27.26 -10.08
N GLU A 85 12.76 26.34 -9.98
CA GLU A 85 13.06 25.37 -11.04
C GLU A 85 11.92 24.35 -11.17
N MET A 86 11.48 23.80 -10.03
CA MET A 86 10.43 22.78 -10.01
C MET A 86 9.06 23.32 -10.42
N ILE A 87 8.76 24.59 -10.13
CA ILE A 87 7.53 25.24 -10.59
C ILE A 87 7.49 25.25 -12.13
N GLN A 88 8.56 25.71 -12.78
CA GLN A 88 8.62 25.77 -14.24
C GLN A 88 8.51 24.37 -14.89
N GLN A 89 9.14 23.36 -14.28
CA GLN A 89 9.15 22.00 -14.81
C GLN A 89 7.85 21.23 -14.54
N GLU A 90 7.29 21.35 -13.33
CA GLU A 90 6.18 20.51 -12.86
C GLU A 90 4.81 21.16 -12.97
N GLU A 91 4.71 22.47 -13.17
CA GLU A 91 3.42 23.14 -13.42
C GLU A 91 2.64 22.54 -14.61
N PRO A 92 3.22 22.37 -15.82
CA PRO A 92 2.49 21.78 -16.93
C PRO A 92 2.08 20.32 -16.64
N ASN A 93 2.91 19.59 -15.89
CA ASN A 93 2.65 18.22 -15.49
C ASN A 93 1.50 18.14 -14.47
N TRP A 94 1.49 19.03 -13.48
CA TRP A 94 0.42 19.16 -12.48
C TRP A 94 -0.91 19.55 -13.13
N ASN A 95 -0.89 20.56 -13.99
CA ASN A 95 -2.07 21.04 -14.71
C ASN A 95 -2.69 19.93 -15.57
N PHE A 96 -1.87 19.07 -16.18
CA PHE A 96 -2.38 17.87 -16.84
C PHE A 96 -2.93 16.84 -15.84
N ALA A 97 -2.19 16.53 -14.78
CA ALA A 97 -2.56 15.48 -13.82
C ALA A 97 -3.95 15.70 -13.21
N ILE A 98 -4.29 16.94 -12.85
CA ILE A 98 -5.59 17.29 -12.26
C ILE A 98 -6.77 17.22 -13.23
N THR A 99 -6.52 17.07 -14.53
CA THR A 99 -7.59 16.86 -15.54
C THR A 99 -7.99 15.40 -15.69
N LEU A 100 -7.21 14.48 -15.10
CA LEU A 100 -7.50 13.06 -15.14
C LEU A 100 -8.77 12.75 -14.32
N PRO A 101 -9.59 11.78 -14.76
CA PRO A 101 -10.79 11.40 -14.02
C PRO A 101 -10.45 10.78 -12.67
N ASP A 102 -11.34 10.96 -11.69
CA ASP A 102 -11.25 10.24 -10.42
C ASP A 102 -11.58 8.76 -10.64
N ARG A 103 -10.69 7.88 -10.18
CA ARG A 103 -10.79 6.41 -10.32
C ARG A 103 -11.00 5.71 -8.99
N GLY A 104 -11.34 6.45 -7.93
CA GLY A 104 -11.52 5.90 -6.59
C GLY A 104 -12.64 4.86 -6.46
N GLU A 105 -13.58 4.81 -7.41
CA GLU A 105 -14.64 3.78 -7.47
C GLU A 105 -14.24 2.56 -8.31
N GLU A 106 -13.40 2.76 -9.33
CA GLU A 106 -12.89 1.67 -10.20
C GLU A 106 -11.83 0.82 -9.51
N ILE A 107 -11.11 1.46 -8.58
CA ILE A 107 -10.06 0.82 -7.81
C ILE A 107 -10.61 0.56 -6.44
N ASP A 108 -10.84 -0.72 -6.16
CA ASP A 108 -11.22 -1.14 -4.82
C ASP A 108 -10.22 -0.58 -3.81
N LYS A 109 -10.75 0.16 -2.83
CA LYS A 109 -10.02 0.78 -1.73
C LYS A 109 -9.21 -0.24 -0.94
N THR A 110 -9.48 -1.53 -1.08
CA THR A 110 -8.70 -2.63 -0.49
C THR A 110 -7.51 -3.10 -1.35
N THR A 111 -7.48 -2.75 -2.65
CA THR A 111 -6.52 -3.26 -3.65
C THR A 111 -5.38 -2.27 -3.93
N ALA A 112 -5.59 -0.96 -3.68
CA ALA A 112 -4.73 0.12 -4.17
C ALA A 112 -3.31 0.18 -3.56
N PHE A 113 -3.01 -0.55 -2.50
CA PHE A 113 -1.68 -0.49 -1.87
C PHE A 113 -1.36 -1.81 -1.18
N LYS A 114 -0.13 -1.89 -0.67
CA LYS A 114 0.31 -2.68 0.51
C LYS A 114 -0.73 -2.87 1.65
N GLN A 115 -1.88 -2.20 1.61
CA GLN A 115 -3.05 -2.35 2.46
C GLN A 115 -3.67 -3.75 2.50
N ARG A 116 -3.44 -4.68 1.56
CA ARG A 116 -3.93 -6.08 1.73
C ARG A 116 -3.43 -6.71 3.04
N ARG A 117 -2.17 -6.45 3.38
CA ARG A 117 -1.56 -6.93 4.63
C ARG A 117 -2.10 -6.16 5.84
N ASP A 118 -2.35 -4.85 5.75
CA ASP A 118 -2.91 -4.06 6.86
C ASP A 118 -4.42 -4.34 7.06
N TYR A 119 -5.12 -4.68 6.00
CA TYR A 119 -6.50 -5.17 6.01
C TYR A 119 -6.59 -6.50 6.77
N LEU A 120 -5.65 -7.44 6.54
CA LEU A 120 -5.59 -8.65 7.36
C LEU A 120 -5.38 -8.32 8.85
N ALA A 121 -4.51 -7.38 9.19
CA ALA A 121 -4.36 -6.94 10.59
C ALA A 121 -5.65 -6.34 11.16
N MET A 122 -6.34 -5.49 10.40
CA MET A 122 -7.62 -4.91 10.79
C MET A 122 -8.72 -5.98 10.98
N GLN A 123 -8.79 -6.97 10.08
CA GLN A 123 -9.74 -8.08 10.21
C GLN A 123 -9.41 -8.98 11.40
N VAL A 124 -8.12 -9.17 11.69
CA VAL A 124 -7.67 -9.92 12.88
C VAL A 124 -8.08 -9.18 14.15
N GLU A 125 -7.89 -7.86 14.21
CA GLU A 125 -8.33 -7.03 15.34
C GLU A 125 -9.85 -7.10 15.52
N ALA A 126 -10.61 -6.93 14.44
CA ALA A 126 -12.08 -7.01 14.47
C ALA A 126 -12.63 -8.40 14.86
N ALA A 127 -11.87 -9.47 14.62
CA ALA A 127 -12.20 -10.82 15.10
C ALA A 127 -11.85 -11.00 16.58
N LEU A 128 -10.74 -10.43 17.05
CA LEU A 128 -10.31 -10.50 18.45
C LEU A 128 -11.17 -9.68 19.39
N THR A 129 -11.74 -8.55 18.93
CA THR A 129 -12.61 -7.69 19.73
C THR A 129 -14.07 -8.15 19.76
N ASP A 130 -14.45 -9.07 18.89
CA ASP A 130 -15.83 -9.57 18.80
C ASP A 130 -16.00 -10.83 19.66
N GLU A 131 -16.67 -10.67 20.80
CA GLU A 131 -16.96 -11.76 21.75
C GLU A 131 -17.83 -12.87 21.16
N SER A 132 -18.55 -12.60 20.06
CA SER A 132 -19.37 -13.61 19.38
C SER A 132 -18.56 -14.60 18.55
N VAL A 133 -17.27 -14.34 18.32
CA VAL A 133 -16.40 -15.19 17.51
C VAL A 133 -15.83 -16.32 18.39
N PRO A 134 -16.26 -17.59 18.19
CA PRO A 134 -15.71 -18.72 18.93
C PRO A 134 -14.28 -18.99 18.47
N MET A 135 -13.30 -18.73 19.33
CA MET A 135 -11.89 -19.01 19.07
C MET A 135 -11.26 -19.79 20.22
N SER A 136 -10.41 -20.75 19.88
CA SER A 136 -9.53 -21.42 20.84
C SER A 136 -8.53 -20.41 21.43
N GLU A 137 -8.07 -20.65 22.66
CA GLU A 137 -7.09 -19.76 23.31
C GLU A 137 -5.76 -19.75 22.53
N GLU A 138 -5.41 -20.87 21.90
CA GLU A 138 -4.27 -20.99 21.01
C GLU A 138 -4.42 -20.11 19.76
N LEU A 139 -5.59 -20.12 19.11
CA LEU A 139 -5.87 -19.27 17.95
C LEU A 139 -5.84 -17.79 18.34
N ARG A 140 -6.46 -17.44 19.48
CA ARG A 140 -6.44 -16.08 20.02
C ARG A 140 -5.02 -15.58 20.25
N GLN A 141 -4.18 -16.41 20.85
CA GLN A 141 -2.79 -16.05 21.13
C GLN A 141 -1.97 -15.90 19.85
N ALA A 142 -2.15 -16.77 18.86
CA ALA A 142 -1.47 -16.67 17.56
C ALA A 142 -1.88 -15.40 16.79
N LEU A 143 -3.17 -15.04 16.81
CA LEU A 143 -3.69 -13.80 16.20
C LEU A 143 -3.13 -12.55 16.90
N LYS A 144 -3.04 -12.55 18.24
CA LYS A 144 -2.39 -11.46 19.00
C LYS A 144 -0.90 -11.31 18.64
N GLN A 145 -0.17 -12.42 18.54
CA GLN A 145 1.23 -12.41 18.11
C GLN A 145 1.39 -11.84 16.69
N TYR A 146 0.48 -12.21 15.79
CA TYR A 146 0.41 -11.65 14.46
C TYR A 146 0.22 -10.12 14.50
N LEU A 147 -0.74 -9.61 15.29
CA LEU A 147 -0.96 -8.17 15.43
C LEU A 147 0.27 -7.43 15.96
N VAL A 148 0.90 -7.94 17.02
CA VAL A 148 2.10 -7.32 17.61
C VAL A 148 3.25 -7.27 16.60
N MET A 149 3.52 -8.39 15.90
CA MET A 149 4.53 -8.40 14.83
C MET A 149 4.24 -7.32 13.78
N ARG A 150 2.96 -7.08 13.46
CA ARG A 150 2.55 -6.10 12.45
C ARG A 150 2.66 -4.66 12.95
N GLN A 151 2.21 -4.38 14.17
CA GLN A 151 2.30 -3.06 14.80
C GLN A 151 3.77 -2.63 14.96
N GLU A 152 4.63 -3.55 15.39
CA GLU A 152 6.06 -3.32 15.60
C GLU A 152 6.90 -3.47 14.31
N GLN A 153 6.26 -3.70 13.16
CA GLN A 153 6.92 -3.88 11.86
C GLN A 153 7.99 -4.98 11.81
N MET A 154 7.91 -5.99 12.67
CA MET A 154 8.93 -7.05 12.85
C MET A 154 8.84 -8.19 11.83
N HIS A 155 8.08 -8.04 10.75
CA HIS A 155 7.77 -9.12 9.80
C HIS A 155 9.02 -9.66 9.09
N ASP A 156 10.01 -8.82 8.84
CA ASP A 156 11.27 -9.20 8.18
C ASP A 156 12.40 -9.50 9.18
N LEU A 157 12.13 -9.39 10.50
CA LEU A 157 13.15 -9.67 11.51
C LEU A 157 13.48 -11.17 11.51
N LEU A 158 14.74 -11.49 11.27
CA LEU A 158 15.26 -12.84 11.31
C LEU A 158 15.53 -13.25 12.75
N LEU A 159 14.94 -14.36 13.19
CA LEU A 159 15.24 -14.97 14.48
C LEU A 159 16.44 -15.94 14.36
N PRO A 160 17.07 -16.35 15.48
CA PRO A 160 18.33 -17.11 15.50
C PRO A 160 18.35 -18.41 14.67
N ARG A 161 17.19 -18.94 14.27
CA ARG A 161 17.05 -20.13 13.40
C ARG A 161 17.01 -19.82 11.90
N GLY A 162 17.30 -18.58 11.49
CA GLY A 162 17.35 -18.17 10.08
C GLY A 162 15.98 -18.04 9.40
N ARG A 163 14.88 -18.12 10.15
CA ARG A 163 13.52 -17.86 9.64
C ARG A 163 13.01 -16.52 10.16
N SER A 164 12.26 -15.80 9.32
CA SER A 164 11.61 -14.56 9.74
C SER A 164 10.55 -14.82 10.81
N ILE A 165 10.30 -13.82 11.66
CA ILE A 165 9.19 -13.86 12.63
C ILE A 165 7.87 -14.13 11.92
N TYR A 166 7.65 -13.53 10.75
CA TYR A 166 6.48 -13.78 9.92
C TYR A 166 6.28 -15.26 9.63
N HIS A 167 7.33 -15.96 9.17
CA HIS A 167 7.20 -17.36 8.82
C HIS A 167 6.85 -18.24 10.04
N GLN A 168 7.45 -17.97 11.19
CA GLN A 168 7.18 -18.73 12.43
C GLN A 168 5.75 -18.51 12.97
N ILE A 169 5.24 -17.28 12.83
CA ILE A 169 3.86 -16.97 13.21
C ILE A 169 2.89 -17.66 12.24
N MET A 170 3.16 -17.58 10.93
CA MET A 170 2.27 -18.19 9.92
C MET A 170 2.23 -19.72 10.01
N GLU A 171 3.35 -20.40 10.30
CA GLU A 171 3.38 -21.86 10.51
C GLU A 171 2.46 -22.31 11.65
N LYS A 172 2.23 -21.45 12.65
CA LYS A 172 1.31 -21.72 13.76
C LYS A 172 -0.11 -21.28 13.43
N LEU A 173 -0.25 -20.10 12.82
CA LEU A 173 -1.54 -19.45 12.60
C LEU A 173 -2.37 -20.13 11.51
N VAL A 174 -1.75 -20.56 10.41
CA VAL A 174 -2.47 -21.14 9.26
C VAL A 174 -3.19 -22.44 9.63
N PRO A 175 -2.57 -23.43 10.30
CA PRO A 175 -3.27 -24.66 10.70
C PRO A 175 -4.42 -24.41 11.69
N LEU A 176 -4.28 -23.43 12.58
CA LEU A 176 -5.32 -23.06 13.54
C LEU A 176 -6.52 -22.42 12.85
N LEU A 177 -6.29 -21.50 11.92
CA LEU A 177 -7.35 -20.90 11.12
C LEU A 177 -8.04 -21.92 10.20
N GLU A 178 -7.28 -22.87 9.64
CA GLU A 178 -7.85 -23.92 8.81
C GLU A 178 -8.78 -24.83 9.61
N LYS A 179 -8.36 -25.23 10.82
CA LYS A 179 -9.15 -26.06 11.73
C LYS A 179 -10.48 -25.38 12.09
N ASP A 180 -10.44 -24.09 12.40
CA ASP A 180 -11.59 -23.35 12.92
C ASP A 180 -12.39 -22.63 11.80
N ARG A 181 -12.03 -22.79 10.52
CA ARG A 181 -12.63 -22.07 9.38
C ARG A 181 -14.15 -22.24 9.23
N HIS A 182 -14.71 -23.33 9.76
CA HIS A 182 -16.14 -23.61 9.69
C HIS A 182 -16.92 -23.10 10.91
N ALA A 183 -16.23 -22.63 11.96
CA ALA A 183 -16.85 -22.22 13.20
C ALA A 183 -17.51 -20.83 13.11
N HIS A 184 -16.97 -19.92 12.30
CA HIS A 184 -17.51 -18.57 12.16
C HIS A 184 -17.12 -17.93 10.81
N PRO A 185 -18.02 -17.14 10.17
CA PRO A 185 -17.73 -16.47 8.90
C PRO A 185 -16.50 -15.55 8.96
N LYS A 186 -16.24 -14.88 10.09
CA LYS A 186 -15.02 -14.06 10.27
C LYS A 186 -13.73 -14.90 10.26
N ILE A 187 -13.74 -16.09 10.86
CA ILE A 187 -12.58 -17.00 10.86
C ILE A 187 -12.35 -17.54 9.45
N LYS A 188 -13.42 -17.89 8.74
CA LYS A 188 -13.36 -18.27 7.33
C LYS A 188 -12.76 -17.15 6.46
N ALA A 189 -13.26 -15.92 6.64
CA ALA A 189 -12.77 -14.75 5.91
C ALA A 189 -11.29 -14.48 6.20
N LEU A 190 -10.84 -14.63 7.45
CA LEU A 190 -9.43 -14.55 7.81
C LEU A 190 -8.60 -15.60 7.09
N TYR A 191 -9.04 -16.86 7.11
CA TYR A 191 -8.35 -17.96 6.41
C TYR A 191 -8.24 -17.72 4.90
N ASP A 192 -9.35 -17.37 4.25
CA ASP A 192 -9.40 -17.10 2.81
C ASP A 192 -8.49 -15.93 2.42
N LEU A 193 -8.51 -14.85 3.22
CA LEU A 193 -7.65 -13.68 3.01
C LEU A 193 -6.17 -14.03 3.17
N LEU A 194 -5.83 -14.86 4.16
CA LEU A 194 -4.46 -15.28 4.44
C LEU A 194 -3.91 -16.18 3.32
N LEU A 195 -4.73 -17.09 2.79
CA LEU A 195 -4.41 -17.89 1.60
C LEU A 195 -4.12 -17.04 0.37
N SER A 196 -4.97 -16.05 0.10
CA SER A 196 -4.77 -15.12 -1.03
C SER A 196 -3.52 -14.24 -0.90
N CYS A 197 -2.94 -14.13 0.31
CA CYS A 197 -1.68 -13.43 0.54
C CYS A 197 -0.45 -14.34 0.35
N MET A 198 -0.63 -15.67 0.31
CA MET A 198 0.46 -16.65 0.15
C MET A 198 0.62 -17.14 -1.30
N THR A 199 -0.41 -17.00 -2.13
CA THR A 199 -0.41 -17.27 -3.57
C THR A 199 -0.06 -16.03 -4.37
#